data_AF-A0A6N3DV64-F1
#
_entry.id   AF-A0A6N3DV64-F1
#
_cell.length_a   1.000
_cell.length_b   1.000
_cell.length_c   1.000
_cell.angle_alpha   90.00
_cell.angle_beta   90.00
_cell.angle_gamma   90.00
#
_symmetry.space_group_name_H-M   'P 1'
#
loop_
_entity.id
_entity.type
_entity.pdbx_description
1 polymer ?
#
loop_
_entity_poly.entity_id
_entity_poly.type
_entity_poly.pdbx_seq_one_letter_code
_entity_poly.pdbx_strand_id
1 'polypeptide(L)'
;MSENKKLDGRPAYALEKEIVRDEIDECIRTGLGILAGRDQKQIDNFHNTKYLLKQYRKVVYAIHVSEADLNARMEMEHGITLSAMEVNAELAGIDLSGTKLENYARSVIRSKNMLRIINTCLDAVRQDPDDGELHYQVLYVTYFSDRKPVNRDALLIELDRRGFPMSPTTYHKYLNESIRAIDRILWGYTARDCIELVKQFLPE
;
A
#
# COMPACT_ATOMS: atom_id res chain seq x y z
N MET A 1 38.31 35.93 -10.28
CA MET A 1 38.65 34.57 -10.78
C MET A 1 37.53 33.64 -10.34
N SER A 2 36.68 33.22 -11.28
CA SER A 2 35.53 32.36 -11.00
C SER A 2 35.96 30.90 -10.95
N GLU A 3 35.72 30.24 -9.83
CA GLU A 3 35.82 28.78 -9.76
C GLU A 3 34.54 28.18 -10.34
N ASN A 4 34.73 27.58 -11.52
CA ASN A 4 33.72 26.89 -12.30
C ASN A 4 33.34 25.60 -11.58
N LYS A 5 32.26 25.63 -10.78
CA LYS A 5 31.66 24.44 -10.18
C LYS A 5 31.07 23.60 -11.31
N LYS A 6 31.82 22.59 -11.76
CA LYS A 6 31.34 21.58 -12.71
C LYS A 6 30.00 21.06 -12.22
N LEU A 7 28.93 21.39 -12.93
CA LEU A 7 27.61 20.79 -12.76
C LEU A 7 27.78 19.30 -13.08
N ASP A 8 27.64 18.46 -12.05
CA ASP A 8 27.74 17.02 -12.16
C ASP A 8 26.61 16.55 -13.08
N GLY A 9 26.96 16.12 -14.30
CA GLY A 9 26.03 15.75 -15.37
C GLY A 9 25.33 14.41 -15.14
N ARG A 10 24.95 14.12 -13.90
CA ARG A 10 24.24 12.89 -13.55
C ARG A 10 22.77 13.02 -13.96
N PRO A 11 22.23 12.09 -14.77
CA PRO A 11 20.82 12.11 -15.14
C PRO A 11 19.94 12.05 -13.88
N ALA A 12 18.86 12.83 -13.84
CA ALA A 12 17.91 12.84 -12.72
C ALA A 12 17.39 11.44 -12.36
N TYR A 13 17.29 10.55 -13.34
CA TYR A 13 16.91 9.15 -13.15
C TYR A 13 17.96 8.29 -12.42
N ALA A 14 19.25 8.60 -12.59
CA ALA A 14 20.31 7.96 -11.81
C ALA A 14 20.21 8.38 -10.35
N LEU A 15 19.88 9.65 -10.10
CA LEU A 15 19.60 10.18 -8.77
C LEU A 15 18.32 9.56 -8.17
N GLU A 16 17.24 9.40 -8.93
CA GLU A 16 16.03 8.70 -8.46
C GLU A 16 16.29 7.22 -8.15
N LYS A 17 17.09 6.50 -8.95
CA LYS A 17 17.51 5.13 -8.65
C LYS A 17 18.39 5.03 -7.40
N GLU A 18 19.24 6.02 -7.17
CA GLU A 18 20.10 6.10 -5.99
C GLU A 18 19.27 6.47 -4.76
N ILE A 19 18.32 7.40 -4.86
CA ILE A 19 17.33 7.72 -3.81
C ILE A 19 16.48 6.49 -3.46
N VAL A 20 15.96 5.75 -4.45
CA VAL A 20 15.19 4.52 -4.20
C VAL A 20 16.07 3.45 -3.55
N ARG A 21 17.34 3.34 -3.93
CA ARG A 21 18.31 2.43 -3.31
C ARG A 21 18.62 2.84 -1.87
N ASP A 22 18.83 4.13 -1.63
CA ASP A 22 19.11 4.69 -0.32
C ASP A 22 17.89 4.57 0.60
N GLU A 23 16.68 4.77 0.09
CA GLU A 23 15.42 4.52 0.80
C GLU A 23 15.25 3.04 1.14
N ILE A 24 15.59 2.12 0.23
CA ILE A 24 15.58 0.68 0.49
C ILE A 24 16.65 0.31 1.53
N ASP A 25 17.87 0.82 1.41
CA ASP A 25 18.97 0.57 2.33
C ASP A 25 18.69 1.15 3.71
N GLU A 26 18.02 2.30 3.79
CA GLU A 26 17.55 2.90 5.03
C GLU A 26 16.37 2.11 5.62
N CYS A 27 15.47 1.58 4.79
CA CYS A 27 14.42 0.65 5.22
C CYS A 27 15.02 -0.65 5.79
N ILE A 28 16.04 -1.22 5.14
CA ILE A 28 16.75 -2.42 5.59
C ILE A 28 17.51 -2.14 6.88
N ARG A 29 18.23 -1.01 6.96
CA ARG A 29 19.01 -0.62 8.14
C ARG A 29 18.10 -0.29 9.34
N THR A 30 16.96 0.33 9.08
CA THR A 30 15.88 0.53 10.05
C THR A 30 15.31 -0.82 10.48
N GLY A 31 15.04 -1.73 9.55
CA GLY A 31 14.65 -3.12 9.82
C GLY A 31 15.67 -3.88 10.67
N LEU A 32 16.97 -3.70 10.42
CA LEU A 32 18.07 -4.30 11.20
C LEU A 32 18.22 -3.64 12.59
N GLY A 33 18.01 -2.33 12.71
CA GLY A 33 17.97 -1.64 14.00
C GLY A 33 16.79 -2.08 14.88
N ILE A 34 15.65 -2.36 14.25
CA ILE A 34 14.43 -2.94 14.82
C ILE A 34 14.67 -4.40 15.30
N LEU A 35 15.58 -5.13 14.65
CA LEU A 35 16.01 -6.50 15.01
C LEU A 35 17.07 -6.54 16.12
N ALA A 36 17.89 -5.49 16.24
CA ALA A 36 18.95 -5.36 17.26
C ALA A 36 18.42 -5.01 18.67
N GLY A 37 17.11 -5.11 18.92
CA GLY A 37 16.53 -4.92 20.25
C GLY A 37 16.63 -3.49 20.78
N ARG A 38 16.77 -2.48 19.92
CA ARG A 38 16.54 -1.09 20.35
C ARG A 38 15.04 -0.97 20.66
N ASP A 39 14.70 -0.80 21.93
CA ASP A 39 13.32 -0.69 22.45
C ASP A 39 12.47 0.26 21.61
N GLN A 40 11.77 -0.29 20.63
CA GLN A 40 10.78 0.43 19.86
C GLN A 40 9.43 -0.04 20.37
N LYS A 41 8.86 0.78 21.26
CA LYS A 41 7.48 0.70 21.74
C LYS A 41 6.61 0.21 20.58
N GLN A 42 6.02 -0.98 20.70
CA GLN A 42 5.12 -1.52 19.67
C GLN A 42 4.05 -0.46 19.40
N ILE A 43 4.17 0.25 18.28
CA ILE A 43 3.24 1.33 17.95
C ILE A 43 1.94 0.65 17.59
N ASP A 44 0.96 0.74 18.49
CA ASP A 44 -0.39 0.24 18.23
C ASP A 44 -1.08 1.16 17.21
N ASN A 45 -1.01 0.76 15.95
CA ASN A 45 -1.62 1.47 14.82
C ASN A 45 -3.06 1.01 14.56
N PHE A 46 -3.66 0.20 15.43
CA PHE A 46 -4.99 -0.37 15.22
C PHE A 46 -6.04 0.68 14.85
N HIS A 47 -6.06 1.82 15.55
CA HIS A 47 -6.99 2.91 15.27
C HIS A 47 -6.73 3.58 13.92
N ASN A 48 -5.47 3.77 13.54
CA ASN A 48 -5.06 4.33 12.26
C ASN A 48 -5.43 3.38 11.11
N THR A 49 -5.15 2.09 11.26
CA THR A 49 -5.50 1.05 10.29
C THR A 49 -7.01 0.94 10.13
N LYS A 50 -7.76 0.91 11.22
CA LYS A 50 -9.23 0.91 11.18
C LYS A 50 -9.78 2.16 10.50
N TYR A 51 -9.17 3.32 10.70
CA TYR A 51 -9.55 4.55 10.02
C TYR A 51 -9.25 4.50 8.52
N LEU A 52 -8.05 4.06 8.15
CA LEU A 52 -7.63 3.84 6.76
C LEU A 52 -8.62 2.93 6.01
N LEU A 53 -8.92 1.76 6.59
CA LEU A 53 -9.86 0.78 6.01
C LEU A 53 -11.27 1.34 5.83
N LYS A 54 -11.75 2.17 6.77
CA LYS A 54 -13.03 2.87 6.64
C LYS A 54 -13.06 3.87 5.48
N GLN A 55 -11.93 4.51 5.17
CA GLN A 55 -11.82 5.46 4.07
C GLN A 55 -11.50 4.81 2.72
N TYR A 56 -11.01 3.56 2.71
CA TYR A 56 -10.53 2.85 1.52
C TYR A 56 -11.38 3.10 0.27
N ARG A 57 -12.68 2.76 0.31
CA ARG A 57 -13.59 2.93 -0.86
C ARG A 57 -13.68 4.37 -1.37
N LYS A 58 -13.70 5.35 -0.47
CA LYS A 58 -13.74 6.78 -0.84
C LYS A 58 -12.44 7.22 -1.49
N VAL A 59 -11.32 6.74 -0.96
CA VAL A 59 -9.98 7.01 -1.49
C VAL A 59 -9.81 6.37 -2.87
N VAL A 60 -10.27 5.13 -3.06
CA VAL A 60 -10.33 4.46 -4.37
C VAL A 60 -11.09 5.32 -5.38
N TYR A 61 -12.30 5.77 -5.02
CA TYR A 61 -13.10 6.63 -5.89
C TYR A 61 -12.40 7.97 -6.20
N ALA A 62 -11.83 8.64 -5.18
CA ALA A 62 -11.14 9.90 -5.37
C ALA A 62 -9.93 9.76 -6.31
N ILE A 63 -9.15 8.70 -6.16
CA ILE A 63 -8.00 8.41 -7.03
C ILE A 63 -8.47 8.13 -8.46
N HIS A 64 -9.55 7.38 -8.64
CA HIS A 64 -10.11 7.12 -9.96
C HIS A 64 -10.55 8.43 -10.66
N VAL A 65 -11.19 9.35 -9.92
CA VAL A 65 -11.57 10.66 -10.45
C VAL A 65 -10.34 11.50 -10.80
N SER A 66 -9.32 11.52 -9.93
CA SER A 66 -8.07 12.26 -10.20
C SER A 66 -7.30 11.69 -11.38
N GLU A 67 -7.28 10.37 -11.55
CA GLU A 67 -6.70 9.72 -12.73
C GLU A 67 -7.45 10.08 -14.00
N ALA A 68 -8.80 10.08 -13.97
CA ALA A 68 -9.61 10.48 -15.12
C ALA A 68 -9.39 11.95 -15.51
N ASP A 69 -9.34 12.87 -14.54
CA ASP A 69 -9.03 14.29 -14.77
C ASP A 69 -7.60 14.49 -15.30
N LEU A 70 -6.62 13.77 -14.74
CA LEU A 70 -5.24 13.80 -15.23
C LEU A 70 -5.15 13.30 -16.67
N ASN A 71 -5.79 12.17 -17.00
CA ASN A 71 -5.82 11.62 -18.35
C ASN A 71 -6.43 12.62 -19.33
N ALA A 72 -7.55 13.25 -18.99
CA ALA A 72 -8.19 14.25 -19.86
C ALA A 72 -7.25 15.44 -20.14
N ARG A 73 -6.52 15.94 -19.13
CA ARG A 73 -5.53 17.02 -19.30
C ARG A 73 -4.35 16.59 -20.15
N MET A 74 -3.83 15.40 -19.90
CA MET A 74 -2.70 14.84 -20.66
C MET A 74 -3.05 14.57 -22.12
N GLU A 75 -4.27 14.10 -22.40
CA GLU A 75 -4.75 13.92 -23.77
C GLU A 75 -4.88 15.26 -24.50
N MET A 76 -5.39 16.29 -23.81
CA MET A 76 -5.53 17.63 -24.40
C MET A 76 -4.18 18.32 -24.65
N GLU A 77 -3.23 18.19 -23.73
CA GLU A 77 -1.94 18.90 -23.80
C GLU A 77 -0.88 18.13 -24.60
N HIS A 78 -0.91 16.79 -24.57
CA HIS A 78 0.16 15.94 -25.08
C HIS A 78 -0.33 14.74 -25.93
N GLY A 79 -1.64 14.52 -26.05
CA GLY A 79 -2.19 13.42 -26.84
C GLY A 79 -1.97 12.02 -26.24
N ILE A 80 -1.67 11.93 -24.93
CA ILE A 80 -1.39 10.66 -24.24
C ILE A 80 -2.19 10.50 -22.94
N THR A 81 -2.16 9.29 -22.38
CA THR A 81 -2.75 8.96 -21.08
C THR A 81 -1.69 8.49 -20.07
N LEU A 82 -2.07 8.49 -18.79
CA LEU A 82 -1.24 8.04 -17.67
C LEU A 82 -0.78 6.59 -17.83
N SER A 83 -1.61 5.71 -18.39
CA SER A 83 -1.25 4.31 -18.61
C SER A 83 -0.08 4.14 -19.57
N ALA A 84 0.08 5.04 -20.55
CA ALA A 84 1.23 5.07 -21.44
C ALA A 84 2.52 5.48 -20.69
N MET A 85 2.42 6.41 -19.73
CA MET A 85 3.54 6.83 -18.88
C MET A 85 3.96 5.77 -17.85
N GLU A 86 3.01 5.04 -17.25
CA GLU A 86 3.31 3.98 -16.27
C GLU A 86 4.14 2.84 -16.87
N VAL A 87 4.03 2.60 -18.18
CA VAL A 87 4.76 1.54 -18.89
C VAL A 87 6.15 1.99 -19.33
N ASN A 88 6.31 3.23 -19.85
CA ASN A 88 7.63 3.79 -20.13
C ASN A 88 7.55 5.30 -20.48
N ALA A 89 7.90 6.18 -19.53
CA ALA A 89 7.89 7.64 -19.76
C ALA A 89 8.85 8.09 -20.88
N GLU A 90 10.01 7.44 -21.04
CA GLU A 90 10.97 7.73 -22.11
C GLU A 90 10.44 7.36 -23.50
N LEU A 91 9.68 6.25 -23.61
CA LEU A 91 9.10 5.81 -24.88
C LEU A 91 7.91 6.68 -25.30
N ALA A 92 7.22 7.28 -24.33
CA ALA A 92 6.15 8.24 -24.57
C ALA A 92 6.68 9.60 -25.08
N GLY A 93 7.99 9.85 -24.98
CA GLY A 93 8.65 11.05 -25.52
C GLY A 93 8.22 12.36 -24.84
N ILE A 94 7.67 12.28 -23.62
CA ILE A 94 7.03 13.41 -22.95
C ILE A 94 7.85 13.85 -21.77
N ASP A 95 8.35 15.07 -21.88
CA ASP A 95 8.99 15.78 -20.79
C ASP A 95 7.93 16.62 -20.07
N LEU A 96 7.44 16.11 -18.94
CA LEU A 96 6.59 16.88 -18.05
C LEU A 96 7.40 17.82 -17.14
N SER A 97 8.74 17.81 -17.20
CA SER A 97 9.58 18.48 -16.21
C SER A 97 9.27 19.98 -16.11
N GLY A 98 9.04 20.46 -14.88
CA GLY A 98 8.75 21.86 -14.60
C GLY A 98 7.33 22.32 -14.96
N THR A 99 6.46 21.42 -15.42
CA THR A 99 5.04 21.75 -15.65
C THR A 99 4.23 21.61 -14.35
N LYS A 100 3.09 22.31 -14.27
CA LYS A 100 2.12 22.09 -13.18
C LYS A 100 1.55 20.66 -13.21
N LEU A 101 1.57 20.01 -14.37
CA LEU A 101 1.05 18.67 -14.59
C LEU A 101 1.96 17.58 -14.00
N GLU A 102 3.28 17.82 -13.93
CA GLU A 102 4.24 16.90 -13.32
C GLU A 102 3.90 16.57 -11.87
N ASN A 103 3.70 17.60 -11.04
CA ASN A 103 3.40 17.42 -9.62
C ASN A 103 2.05 16.72 -9.43
N TYR A 104 1.08 17.00 -10.30
CA TYR A 104 -0.22 16.34 -10.26
C TYR A 104 -0.11 14.86 -10.65
N ALA A 105 0.61 14.55 -11.73
CA ALA A 105 0.90 13.19 -12.16
C ALA A 105 1.64 12.38 -11.08
N ARG A 106 2.70 12.95 -10.50
CA ARG A 106 3.44 12.33 -9.38
C ARG A 106 2.51 12.04 -8.19
N SER A 107 1.60 12.95 -7.85
CA SER A 107 0.63 12.76 -6.77
C SER A 107 -0.36 11.63 -7.04
N VAL A 108 -0.92 11.56 -8.26
CA VAL A 108 -1.84 10.50 -8.67
C VAL A 108 -1.15 9.14 -8.68
N ILE A 109 0.05 9.05 -9.27
CA ILE A 109 0.87 7.83 -9.30
C ILE A 109 1.18 7.36 -7.87
N ARG A 110 1.61 8.28 -6.99
CA ARG A 110 1.88 7.95 -5.58
C ARG A 110 0.63 7.39 -4.91
N SER A 111 -0.53 7.99 -5.15
CA SER A 111 -1.80 7.56 -4.56
C SER A 111 -2.24 6.17 -5.08
N LYS A 112 -2.09 5.90 -6.38
CA LYS A 112 -2.31 4.56 -6.97
C LYS A 112 -1.36 3.52 -6.37
N ASN A 113 -0.08 3.86 -6.21
CA ASN A 113 0.88 2.98 -5.56
C ASN A 113 0.52 2.67 -4.10
N MET A 114 0.03 3.66 -3.35
CA MET A 114 -0.47 3.42 -1.98
C MET A 114 -1.66 2.45 -1.98
N LEU A 115 -2.63 2.58 -2.89
CA LEU A 115 -3.72 1.60 -3.00
C LEU A 115 -3.22 0.19 -3.33
N ARG A 116 -2.24 0.09 -4.24
CA ARG A 116 -1.63 -1.20 -4.60
C ARG A 116 -0.99 -1.85 -3.38
N ILE A 117 -0.25 -1.09 -2.57
CA ILE A 117 0.33 -1.60 -1.31
C ILE A 117 -0.76 -2.13 -0.38
N ILE A 118 -1.85 -1.39 -0.17
CA ILE A 118 -2.95 -1.83 0.70
C ILE A 118 -3.59 -3.13 0.18
N ASN A 119 -3.81 -3.25 -1.12
CA ASN A 119 -4.33 -4.47 -1.73
C ASN A 119 -3.37 -5.66 -1.60
N THR A 120 -2.08 -5.43 -1.81
CA THR A 120 -1.04 -6.45 -1.58
C THR A 120 -1.00 -6.88 -0.11
N CYS A 121 -1.20 -5.96 0.85
CA CYS A 121 -1.32 -6.32 2.26
C CYS A 121 -2.54 -7.20 2.53
N LEU A 122 -3.69 -6.91 1.90
CA LEU A 122 -4.88 -7.76 1.99
C LEU A 122 -4.62 -9.16 1.42
N ASP A 123 -3.98 -9.25 0.26
CA ASP A 123 -3.60 -10.53 -0.34
C ASP A 123 -2.62 -11.29 0.56
N ALA A 124 -1.69 -10.60 1.22
CA ALA A 124 -0.79 -11.22 2.18
C ALA A 124 -1.52 -11.77 3.42
N VAL A 125 -2.56 -11.10 3.92
CA VAL A 125 -3.43 -11.67 4.99
C VAL A 125 -4.02 -13.01 4.54
N ARG A 126 -4.43 -13.11 3.27
CA ARG A 126 -5.02 -14.34 2.71
C ARG A 126 -4.06 -15.52 2.71
N GLN A 127 -2.76 -15.25 2.58
CA GLN A 127 -1.71 -16.28 2.51
C GLN A 127 -1.30 -16.83 3.88
N ASP A 128 -1.84 -16.27 4.97
CA ASP A 128 -1.63 -16.82 6.31
C ASP A 128 -2.19 -18.27 6.36
N PRO A 129 -1.36 -19.26 6.76
CA PRO A 129 -1.72 -20.67 6.69
C PRO A 129 -2.79 -21.09 7.71
N ASP A 130 -3.03 -20.28 8.74
CA ASP A 130 -4.06 -20.54 9.75
C ASP A 130 -5.42 -20.04 9.21
N ASP A 131 -5.97 -19.00 9.81
CA ASP A 131 -7.29 -18.43 9.46
C ASP A 131 -7.19 -17.34 8.36
N GLY A 132 -6.19 -17.40 7.47
CA GLY A 132 -5.91 -16.36 6.48
C GLY A 132 -7.08 -16.06 5.55
N GLU A 133 -7.72 -17.10 5.00
CA GLU A 133 -8.90 -16.95 4.14
C GLU A 133 -10.08 -16.32 4.90
N LEU A 134 -10.32 -16.71 6.16
CA LEU A 134 -11.36 -16.13 7.00
C LEU A 134 -11.12 -14.62 7.20
N HIS A 135 -9.91 -14.24 7.59
CA HIS A 135 -9.55 -12.83 7.79
C HIS A 135 -9.64 -12.02 6.50
N TYR A 136 -9.20 -12.59 5.37
CA TYR A 136 -9.36 -12.00 4.05
C TYR A 136 -10.83 -11.71 3.74
N GLN A 137 -11.72 -12.70 3.91
CA GLN A 137 -13.14 -12.54 3.58
C GLN A 137 -13.83 -11.51 4.48
N VAL A 138 -13.52 -11.52 5.79
CA VAL A 138 -14.03 -10.53 6.74
C VAL A 138 -13.59 -9.12 6.33
N LEU A 139 -12.31 -8.90 6.03
CA LEU A 139 -11.81 -7.60 5.56
C LEU A 139 -12.43 -7.21 4.22
N TYR A 140 -12.49 -8.15 3.28
CA TYR A 140 -12.95 -7.90 1.93
C TYR A 140 -14.40 -7.40 1.92
N VAL A 141 -15.31 -8.17 2.51
CA VAL A 141 -16.73 -7.81 2.55
C VAL A 141 -16.94 -6.52 3.36
N THR A 142 -16.19 -6.32 4.46
CA THR A 142 -16.35 -5.15 5.31
C THR A 142 -15.83 -3.87 4.66
N TYR A 143 -14.66 -3.91 4.02
CA TYR A 143 -13.92 -2.70 3.61
C TYR A 143 -13.60 -2.61 2.12
N PHE A 144 -13.31 -3.73 1.44
CA PHE A 144 -12.74 -3.71 0.09
C PHE A 144 -13.74 -3.99 -1.04
N SER A 145 -14.91 -4.55 -0.73
CA SER A 145 -15.96 -4.76 -1.73
C SER A 145 -16.36 -3.45 -2.41
N ASP A 146 -16.67 -3.49 -3.71
CA ASP A 146 -17.04 -2.29 -4.48
C ASP A 146 -18.20 -1.51 -3.84
N ARG A 147 -19.16 -2.26 -3.30
CA ARG A 147 -20.32 -1.70 -2.60
C ARG A 147 -20.20 -1.96 -1.11
N LYS A 148 -20.33 -0.89 -0.33
CA LYS A 148 -20.45 -0.98 1.13
C LYS A 148 -21.76 -1.71 1.47
N PRO A 149 -21.72 -2.76 2.33
CA PRO A 149 -22.93 -3.38 2.83
C PRO A 149 -23.84 -2.36 3.51
N VAL A 150 -25.14 -2.45 3.23
CA VAL A 150 -26.15 -1.49 3.72
C VAL A 150 -26.20 -1.50 5.25
N ASN A 151 -26.14 -2.69 5.83
CA ASN A 151 -26.16 -2.92 7.26
C ASN A 151 -25.34 -4.18 7.60
N ARG A 152 -25.27 -4.49 8.90
CA ARG A 152 -24.55 -5.67 9.39
C ARG A 152 -25.17 -6.97 8.92
N ASP A 153 -26.49 -7.06 8.79
CA ASP A 153 -27.15 -8.31 8.41
C ASP A 153 -26.86 -8.68 6.95
N ALA A 154 -26.88 -7.68 6.04
CA ALA A 154 -26.48 -7.88 4.64
C ALA A 154 -25.00 -8.31 4.53
N LEU A 155 -24.14 -7.78 5.40
CA LEU A 155 -22.75 -8.20 5.50
C LEU A 155 -22.63 -9.66 5.93
N LEU A 156 -23.35 -10.07 6.97
CA LEU A 156 -23.33 -11.46 7.46
C LEU A 156 -23.91 -12.45 6.43
N ILE A 157 -24.96 -12.07 5.72
CA ILE A 157 -25.52 -12.87 4.62
C ILE A 157 -24.49 -13.07 3.50
N GLU A 158 -23.74 -12.02 3.14
CA GLU A 158 -22.68 -12.13 2.13
C GLU A 158 -21.52 -13.02 2.60
N LEU A 159 -21.15 -12.97 3.88
CA LEU A 159 -20.15 -13.88 4.45
C LEU A 159 -20.64 -15.34 4.46
N ASP A 160 -21.89 -15.57 4.85
CA ASP A 160 -22.52 -16.89 4.84
C ASP A 160 -22.55 -17.47 3.41
N ARG A 161 -22.96 -16.68 2.43
CA ARG A 161 -22.92 -17.04 1.00
C ARG A 161 -21.53 -17.46 0.51
N ARG A 162 -20.47 -16.87 1.09
CA ARG A 162 -19.07 -17.18 0.77
C ARG A 162 -18.52 -18.38 1.55
N GLY A 163 -19.31 -19.02 2.40
CA GLY A 163 -18.91 -20.17 3.20
C GLY A 163 -18.39 -19.82 4.59
N PHE A 164 -18.60 -18.60 5.07
CA PHE A 164 -18.14 -18.12 6.38
C PHE A 164 -19.31 -17.69 7.27
N PRO A 165 -20.26 -18.59 7.61
CA PRO A 165 -21.37 -18.26 8.49
C PRO A 165 -20.87 -17.89 9.88
N MET A 166 -21.40 -16.80 10.44
CA MET A 166 -21.02 -16.37 11.79
C MET A 166 -22.10 -15.53 12.47
N SER A 167 -22.12 -15.58 13.80
CA SER A 167 -22.97 -14.69 14.59
C SER A 167 -22.44 -13.26 14.57
N PRO A 168 -23.26 -12.24 14.88
CA PRO A 168 -22.79 -10.85 15.01
C PRO A 168 -21.62 -10.68 15.98
N THR A 169 -21.62 -11.40 17.10
CA THR A 169 -20.56 -11.34 18.11
C THR A 169 -19.26 -11.94 17.58
N THR A 170 -19.37 -13.11 16.93
CA THR A 170 -18.24 -13.79 16.27
C THR A 170 -17.64 -12.92 15.18
N TYR A 171 -18.48 -12.28 14.37
CA TYR A 171 -18.03 -11.31 13.36
C TYR A 171 -17.25 -10.15 13.96
N HIS A 172 -17.73 -9.55 15.05
CA HIS A 172 -17.01 -8.44 15.68
C HIS A 172 -15.64 -8.85 16.22
N LYS A 173 -15.53 -10.07 16.76
CA LYS A 173 -14.25 -10.67 17.18
C LYS A 173 -13.31 -10.81 15.97
N TYR A 174 -13.73 -11.55 14.94
CA TYR A 174 -12.90 -11.78 13.76
C TYR A 174 -12.54 -10.50 13.01
N LEU A 175 -13.43 -9.51 12.98
CA LEU A 175 -13.12 -8.21 12.38
C LEU A 175 -11.94 -7.53 13.09
N ASN A 176 -11.93 -7.53 14.43
CA ASN A 176 -10.82 -6.93 15.17
C ASN A 176 -9.52 -7.72 14.98
N GLU A 177 -9.59 -9.05 14.91
CA GLU A 177 -8.44 -9.92 14.63
C GLU A 177 -7.89 -9.68 13.21
N SER A 178 -8.77 -9.60 12.22
CA SER A 178 -8.39 -9.30 10.82
C SER A 178 -7.77 -7.92 10.68
N ILE A 179 -8.31 -6.89 11.36
CA ILE A 179 -7.72 -5.55 11.38
C ILE A 179 -6.31 -5.61 11.96
N ARG A 180 -6.08 -6.39 13.02
CA ARG A 180 -4.73 -6.57 13.57
C ARG A 180 -3.82 -7.34 12.61
N ALA A 181 -4.33 -8.32 11.88
CA ALA A 181 -3.55 -9.04 10.88
C ALA A 181 -3.04 -8.10 9.78
N ILE A 182 -3.94 -7.31 9.17
CA ILE A 182 -3.52 -6.36 8.13
C ILE A 182 -2.70 -5.18 8.68
N ASP A 183 -2.96 -4.73 9.91
CA ASP A 183 -2.16 -3.71 10.61
C ASP A 183 -0.69 -4.14 10.72
N ARG A 184 -0.46 -5.38 11.14
CA ARG A 184 0.90 -5.95 11.23
C ARG A 184 1.59 -5.96 9.88
N ILE A 185 0.89 -6.31 8.80
CA ILE A 185 1.48 -6.36 7.46
C ILE A 185 1.74 -4.94 6.93
N LEU A 186 0.79 -4.02 7.09
CA LEU A 186 0.88 -2.63 6.64
C LEU A 186 2.02 -1.87 7.31
N TRP A 187 2.21 -2.09 8.62
CA TRP A 187 3.18 -1.34 9.44
C TRP A 187 4.44 -2.15 9.79
N GLY A 188 4.63 -3.33 9.19
CA GLY A 188 5.91 -4.04 9.15
C GLY A 188 6.21 -5.00 10.30
N TYR A 189 5.41 -6.06 10.48
CA TYR A 189 5.69 -7.19 11.38
C TYR A 189 5.96 -8.53 10.69
N THR A 190 6.00 -8.61 9.36
CA THR A 190 6.28 -9.89 8.66
C THR A 190 7.77 -10.21 8.50
N ALA A 191 8.68 -9.44 9.09
CA ALA A 191 10.09 -9.83 9.25
C ALA A 191 10.44 -10.29 10.68
N ARG A 192 9.71 -9.84 11.71
CA ARG A 192 9.97 -10.18 13.12
C ARG A 192 9.55 -11.60 13.46
N ASP A 193 8.36 -12.02 13.03
CA ASP A 193 7.81 -13.34 13.37
C ASP A 193 8.47 -14.47 12.56
N CYS A 194 8.85 -14.19 11.31
CA CYS A 194 9.63 -15.14 10.49
C CYS A 194 11.02 -15.42 11.07
N ILE A 195 11.65 -14.43 11.72
CA ILE A 195 12.99 -14.59 12.31
C ILE A 195 12.93 -15.36 13.63
N GLU A 196 11.90 -15.18 14.46
CA GLU A 196 11.71 -16.02 15.67
C GLU A 196 11.45 -17.48 15.32
N LEU A 197 10.62 -17.73 14.30
CA LEU A 197 10.38 -19.08 13.78
C LEU A 197 11.67 -19.69 13.21
N VAL A 198 12.44 -18.97 12.38
CA VAL A 198 13.69 -19.46 11.80
C VAL A 198 14.76 -19.73 12.87
N LYS A 199 14.83 -18.92 13.93
CA LYS A 199 15.77 -19.14 15.05
C LYS A 199 15.52 -20.44 15.81
N GLN A 200 14.30 -20.99 15.80
CA GLN A 200 14.01 -22.29 16.41
C GLN A 200 14.56 -23.47 15.60
N PHE A 201 14.93 -23.26 14.34
CA PHE A 201 15.42 -24.31 13.42
C PHE A 201 16.92 -24.20 13.11
N LEU A 202 17.63 -23.24 13.70
CA LEU A 202 19.09 -23.12 13.57
C LEU A 202 19.75 -23.68 14.85
N PRO A 203 20.71 -24.62 14.74
CA PRO A 203 21.48 -25.06 15.91
C PRO A 203 22.36 -23.91 16.42
N GLU A 204 22.59 -23.89 17.75
CA GLU A 204 23.35 -22.85 18.47
C GLU A 204 24.72 -22.53 17.85
#